data_AF-A0A7Y5GCV2-F1
#
_entry.id   AF-A0A7Y5GCV2-F1
#
_cell.length_a   1.000
_cell.length_b   1.000
_cell.length_c   1.000
_cell.angle_alpha   90.00
_cell.angle_beta   90.00
_cell.angle_gamma   90.00
#
_symmetry.space_group_name_H-M   'P 1'
#
loop_
_entity.id
_entity.type
_entity.pdbx_description
1 polymer ?
#
loop_
_entity_poly.entity_id
_entity_poly.type
_entity_poly.pdbx_seq_one_letter_code
_entity_poly.pdbx_strand_id
1 'polypeptide(L)'
;MPDLLRRQIAPISEEAWEEIEEVAKKTIKSQLSGRAVVDVDGPYGWKHAAVNTGRLDIAANQPIPGVHWGTRLVLPLMEVRVPFHLNQMELDSITRGVKDPDFNDLEKAARQTALFEEQAIFNGIPDTPIKGIIPSCSHEPIRLQGGLESLPHAVASGLKLLQEAGIGGPFHLVLGDAAFFTLMQAIDEGYPIYKVVENLVEGRIHRSPALRGGVLLSGRGG
;
A
#
# COMPACT_ATOMS: atom_id res chain seq x y z
N MET A 1 10.82 29.31 12.77
CA MET A 1 10.74 29.33 11.29
C MET A 1 9.57 28.48 10.88
N PRO A 2 8.81 28.84 9.82
CA PRO A 2 7.78 27.97 9.27
C PRO A 2 8.36 26.60 8.91
N ASP A 3 7.67 25.54 9.28
CA ASP A 3 7.95 24.22 8.71
C ASP A 3 7.48 24.14 7.25
N LEU A 4 7.76 23.03 6.57
CA LEU A 4 7.39 22.84 5.15
C LEU A 4 5.86 22.87 4.94
N LEU A 5 5.10 22.40 5.94
CA LEU A 5 3.64 22.25 5.87
C LEU A 5 2.91 23.58 6.09
N ARG A 6 3.55 24.54 6.76
CA ARG A 6 3.04 25.90 6.98
C ARG A 6 1.64 25.92 7.61
N ARG A 7 1.36 25.02 8.54
CA ARG A 7 0.03 24.91 9.18
C ARG A 7 -0.36 26.18 9.94
N GLN A 8 0.61 26.86 10.53
CA GLN A 8 0.42 28.06 11.36
C GLN A 8 -0.01 29.33 10.61
N ILE A 9 0.01 29.33 9.27
CA ILE A 9 -0.51 30.44 8.46
C ILE A 9 -1.92 30.18 7.93
N ALA A 10 -2.46 28.97 8.15
CA ALA A 10 -3.82 28.64 7.76
C ALA A 10 -4.79 29.24 8.80
N PRO A 11 -5.89 29.89 8.36
CA PRO A 11 -6.90 30.44 9.26
C PRO A 11 -7.81 29.32 9.82
N ILE A 12 -7.24 28.33 10.51
CA ILE A 12 -7.94 27.15 11.02
C ILE A 12 -7.64 27.05 12.53
N SER A 13 -8.68 26.85 13.34
CA SER A 13 -8.52 26.67 14.79
C SER A 13 -7.81 25.34 15.11
N GLU A 14 -7.28 25.24 16.33
CA GLU A 14 -6.62 23.99 16.79
C GLU A 14 -7.61 22.82 16.81
N GLU A 15 -8.83 23.02 17.34
CA GLU A 15 -9.92 22.03 17.34
C GLU A 15 -10.27 21.54 15.92
N ALA A 16 -10.36 22.45 14.95
CA ALA A 16 -10.64 22.08 13.56
C ALA A 16 -9.46 21.32 12.92
N TRP A 17 -8.22 21.65 13.29
CA TRP A 17 -7.04 20.91 12.84
C TRP A 17 -7.01 19.48 13.36
N GLU A 18 -7.33 19.26 14.64
CA GLU A 18 -7.40 17.93 15.24
C GLU A 18 -8.43 17.06 14.53
N GLU A 19 -9.61 17.61 14.25
CA GLU A 19 -10.67 16.90 13.55
C GLU A 19 -10.27 16.52 12.10
N ILE A 20 -9.65 17.45 11.36
CA ILE A 20 -9.10 17.18 10.02
C ILE A 20 -8.10 16.02 10.07
N GLU A 21 -7.18 16.01 11.05
CA GLU A 21 -6.17 14.96 11.17
C GLU A 21 -6.78 13.59 11.49
N GLU A 22 -7.73 13.54 12.42
CA GLU A 22 -8.37 12.28 12.81
C GLU A 22 -9.22 11.70 11.67
N VAL A 23 -9.97 12.53 10.93
CA VAL A 23 -10.72 12.09 9.75
C VAL A 23 -9.77 11.59 8.65
N ALA A 24 -8.69 12.31 8.36
CA ALA A 24 -7.70 11.90 7.37
C ALA A 24 -7.04 10.57 7.74
N LYS A 25 -6.57 10.44 8.99
CA LYS A 25 -5.92 9.24 9.53
C LYS A 25 -6.85 8.03 9.50
N LYS A 26 -8.10 8.18 9.93
CA LYS A 26 -9.11 7.11 9.88
C LYS A 26 -9.39 6.67 8.45
N THR A 27 -9.53 7.63 7.53
CA THR A 27 -9.79 7.36 6.12
C THR A 27 -8.61 6.62 5.48
N ILE A 28 -7.38 7.11 5.65
CA ILE A 28 -6.17 6.46 5.10
C ILE A 28 -6.01 5.04 5.65
N LYS A 29 -6.09 4.86 6.98
CA LYS A 29 -5.94 3.54 7.61
C LYS A 29 -6.98 2.52 7.13
N SER A 30 -8.19 2.97 6.78
CA SER A 30 -9.24 2.08 6.27
C SER A 30 -8.97 1.53 4.87
N GLN A 31 -8.08 2.17 4.10
CA GLN A 31 -7.78 1.82 2.70
C GLN A 31 -6.43 1.11 2.54
N LEU A 32 -5.50 1.29 3.49
CA LEU A 32 -4.16 0.72 3.40
C LEU A 32 -4.13 -0.75 3.84
N SER A 33 -3.67 -1.60 2.93
CA SER A 33 -3.39 -3.01 3.19
C SER A 33 -1.90 -3.33 3.09
N GLY A 34 -1.16 -2.62 2.24
CA GLY A 34 0.27 -2.79 2.00
C GLY A 34 1.07 -2.70 3.29
N ARG A 35 0.84 -1.67 4.12
CA ARG A 35 1.53 -1.49 5.41
C ARG A 35 1.28 -2.59 6.44
N ALA A 36 0.25 -3.42 6.26
CA ALA A 36 0.00 -4.55 7.14
C ALA A 36 0.76 -5.82 6.72
N VAL A 37 1.32 -5.83 5.50
CA VAL A 37 1.94 -7.00 4.88
C VAL A 37 3.38 -6.75 4.42
N VAL A 38 3.87 -5.50 4.47
CA VAL A 38 5.26 -5.13 4.19
C VAL A 38 5.88 -4.43 5.40
N ASP A 39 7.20 -4.52 5.52
CA ASP A 39 7.95 -3.80 6.55
C ASP A 39 7.98 -2.29 6.24
N VAL A 40 7.82 -1.48 7.28
CA VAL A 40 7.88 -0.01 7.19
C VAL A 40 9.11 0.46 7.95
N ASP A 41 10.06 1.05 7.22
CA ASP A 41 11.33 1.52 7.75
C ASP A 41 11.43 3.06 7.65
N GLY A 42 11.63 3.73 8.78
CA GLY A 42 11.59 5.19 8.93
C GLY A 42 10.64 5.67 10.05
N PRO A 43 10.26 6.97 10.07
CA PRO A 43 10.48 7.98 9.03
C PRO A 43 11.91 8.55 9.04
N TYR A 44 12.48 8.72 7.84
CA TYR A 44 13.83 9.27 7.64
C TYR A 44 13.93 10.81 7.59
N GLY A 45 12.77 11.48 7.48
CA GLY A 45 12.67 12.94 7.46
C GLY A 45 12.88 13.58 6.07
N TRP A 46 12.57 14.89 5.97
CA TRP A 46 12.47 15.65 4.71
C TRP A 46 13.76 15.75 3.87
N LYS A 47 14.93 15.47 4.46
CA LYS A 47 16.22 15.55 3.76
C LYS A 47 16.61 14.22 3.10
N HIS A 48 15.89 13.13 3.39
CA HIS A 48 16.13 11.84 2.78
C HIS A 48 15.56 11.85 1.36
N ALA A 49 16.40 11.63 0.35
CA ALA A 49 16.01 11.75 -1.06
C ALA A 49 15.96 10.39 -1.78
N ALA A 50 16.72 9.40 -1.31
CA ALA A 50 16.81 8.10 -1.97
C ALA A 50 17.32 7.01 -1.01
N VAL A 51 16.87 5.78 -1.26
CA VAL A 51 17.35 4.56 -0.59
C VAL A 51 18.52 3.96 -1.39
N ASN A 52 19.60 3.61 -0.70
CA ASN A 52 20.77 3.01 -1.33
C ASN A 52 20.50 1.52 -1.65
N THR A 53 20.69 1.11 -2.90
CA THR A 53 20.50 -0.30 -3.30
C THR A 53 21.76 -1.17 -3.11
N GLY A 54 22.90 -0.53 -2.83
CA GLY A 54 24.21 -1.20 -2.78
C GLY A 54 24.78 -1.59 -4.16
N ARG A 55 24.06 -1.34 -5.26
CA ARG A 55 24.47 -1.73 -6.61
C ARG A 55 25.14 -0.59 -7.37
N LEU A 56 25.96 -0.96 -8.37
CA LEU A 56 26.61 -0.05 -9.32
C LEU A 56 26.10 -0.34 -10.72
N ASP A 57 25.84 0.70 -11.49
CA ASP A 57 25.70 0.64 -12.94
C ASP A 57 27.04 1.01 -13.57
N ILE A 58 27.76 -0.02 -14.03
CA ILE A 58 29.14 0.13 -14.54
C ILE A 58 29.08 0.60 -15.98
N ALA A 59 29.74 1.71 -16.27
CA ALA A 59 29.78 2.24 -17.62
C ALA A 59 30.62 1.34 -18.53
N ALA A 60 30.04 0.98 -19.68
CA ALA A 60 30.73 0.18 -20.68
C ALA A 60 31.88 0.96 -21.38
N ASN A 61 31.75 2.28 -21.47
CA ASN A 61 32.75 3.15 -22.08
C ASN A 61 33.76 3.66 -21.05
N GLN A 62 35.03 3.75 -21.47
CA GLN A 62 36.12 4.37 -20.73
C GLN A 62 36.51 5.67 -21.45
N PRO A 63 36.01 6.85 -21.02
CA PRO A 63 36.41 8.13 -21.61
C PRO A 63 37.91 8.38 -21.54
N ILE A 64 38.56 7.82 -20.52
CA ILE A 64 40.01 7.79 -20.36
C ILE A 64 40.43 6.31 -20.34
N PRO A 65 41.31 5.86 -21.25
CA PRO A 65 41.76 4.47 -21.28
C PRO A 65 42.30 3.99 -19.93
N GLY A 66 41.84 2.83 -19.47
CA GLY A 66 42.25 2.24 -18.19
C GLY A 66 41.47 2.73 -16.97
N VAL A 67 40.56 3.71 -17.13
CA VAL A 67 39.72 4.21 -16.04
C VAL A 67 38.34 3.56 -16.09
N HIS A 68 38.07 2.69 -15.12
CA HIS A 68 36.75 2.08 -14.91
C HIS A 68 35.91 2.95 -13.99
N TRP A 69 34.65 3.18 -14.35
CA TRP A 69 33.73 4.00 -13.57
C TRP A 69 32.30 3.46 -13.65
N GLY A 70 31.46 3.92 -12.73
CA GLY A 70 30.06 3.57 -12.68
C GLY A 70 29.30 4.49 -11.73
N THR A 71 27.98 4.48 -11.84
CA THR A 71 27.10 5.27 -10.96
C THR A 71 26.47 4.37 -9.91
N ARG A 72 26.25 4.90 -8.70
CA ARG A 72 25.52 4.16 -7.66
C ARG A 72 24.05 4.15 -8.03
N LEU A 73 23.47 2.96 -8.05
CA LEU A 73 22.04 2.80 -8.21
C LEU A 73 21.34 3.10 -6.88
N VAL A 74 20.42 4.05 -6.92
CA VAL A 74 19.59 4.45 -5.78
C VAL A 74 18.13 4.34 -6.16
N LEU A 75 17.26 4.09 -5.18
CA LEU A 75 15.82 4.18 -5.33
C LEU A 75 15.37 5.56 -4.83
N PRO A 76 15.10 6.54 -5.71
CA PRO A 76 14.61 7.84 -5.30
C PRO A 76 13.24 7.72 -4.63
N LEU A 77 13.03 8.53 -3.59
CA LEU A 77 11.73 8.65 -2.93
C LEU A 77 10.76 9.42 -3.83
N MET A 78 9.48 9.08 -3.75
CA MET A 78 8.41 9.86 -4.37
C MET A 78 7.84 10.85 -3.36
N GLU A 79 7.77 12.13 -3.73
CA GLU A 79 6.99 13.12 -3.00
C GLU A 79 5.58 13.21 -3.60
N VAL A 80 4.57 12.89 -2.81
CA VAL A 80 3.17 12.85 -3.26
C VAL A 80 2.40 13.97 -2.59
N ARG A 81 1.64 14.76 -3.38
CA ARG A 81 0.79 15.85 -2.90
C ARG A 81 -0.58 15.74 -3.52
N VAL A 82 -1.62 15.70 -2.68
CA VAL A 82 -3.02 15.69 -3.11
C VAL A 82 -3.71 16.92 -2.53
N PRO A 83 -3.96 17.97 -3.33
CA PRO A 83 -4.66 19.17 -2.85
C PRO A 83 -6.15 18.89 -2.65
N PHE A 84 -6.75 19.56 -1.67
CA PHE A 84 -8.18 19.55 -1.41
C PHE A 84 -8.62 20.93 -0.88
N HIS A 85 -9.93 21.17 -0.86
CA HIS A 85 -10.52 22.41 -0.38
C HIS A 85 -11.53 22.09 0.71
N LEU A 86 -11.65 22.98 1.70
CA LEU A 86 -12.64 22.92 2.76
C LEU A 86 -13.32 24.27 2.91
N ASN A 87 -14.59 24.26 3.33
CA ASN A 87 -15.34 25.48 3.58
C ASN A 87 -14.96 26.06 4.94
N GLN A 88 -14.46 27.30 4.95
CA GLN A 88 -14.06 28.00 6.19
C GLN A 88 -15.21 28.08 7.20
N MET A 89 -16.43 28.36 6.76
CA MET A 89 -17.59 28.48 7.66
C MET A 89 -17.93 27.16 8.34
N GLU A 90 -17.65 26.03 7.67
CA GLU A 90 -17.83 24.70 8.22
C GLU A 90 -16.80 24.42 9.32
N LEU A 91 -15.53 24.75 9.05
CA LEU A 91 -14.45 24.64 10.03
C LEU A 91 -14.69 25.51 11.26
N ASP A 92 -15.15 26.75 11.08
CA ASP A 92 -15.48 27.64 12.19
C ASP A 92 -16.64 27.08 13.04
N SER A 93 -17.54 26.29 12.44
CA SER A 93 -18.69 25.71 13.13
C SER A 93 -18.30 24.54 14.04
N ILE A 94 -17.15 23.92 13.84
CA ILE A 94 -16.57 22.92 14.77
C ILE A 94 -16.38 23.56 16.14
N THR A 95 -15.82 24.78 16.18
CA THR A 95 -15.61 25.54 17.42
C THR A 95 -16.94 25.94 18.08
N ARG A 96 -18.05 25.95 17.30
CA ARG A 96 -19.42 26.18 17.81
C ARG A 96 -20.09 24.89 18.31
N GLY A 97 -19.44 23.73 18.19
CA GLY A 97 -19.92 22.44 18.65
C GLY A 97 -20.64 21.58 17.59
N VAL A 98 -20.49 21.88 16.29
CA VAL A 98 -20.93 20.97 15.22
C VAL A 98 -20.17 19.65 15.33
N LYS A 99 -20.88 18.53 15.14
CA LYS A 99 -20.32 17.17 15.29
C LYS A 99 -20.19 16.43 13.96
N ASP A 100 -20.75 16.98 12.90
CA ASP A 100 -20.83 16.40 11.56
C ASP A 100 -20.37 17.39 10.47
N PRO A 101 -19.17 18.00 10.61
CA PRO A 101 -18.63 18.89 9.59
C PRO A 101 -18.46 18.16 8.24
N ASP A 102 -18.75 18.84 7.13
CA ASP A 102 -18.53 18.29 5.78
C ASP A 102 -17.04 18.20 5.43
N PHE A 103 -16.51 16.97 5.47
CA PHE A 103 -15.14 16.63 5.07
C PHE A 103 -15.04 15.80 3.78
N ASN A 104 -16.06 15.80 2.93
CA ASN A 104 -16.09 14.96 1.73
C ASN A 104 -14.83 15.09 0.86
N ASP A 105 -14.31 16.30 0.66
CA ASP A 105 -13.13 16.55 -0.17
C ASP A 105 -11.82 16.12 0.52
N LEU A 106 -11.73 16.26 1.84
CA LEU A 106 -10.63 15.72 2.63
C LEU A 106 -10.61 14.18 2.53
N GLU A 107 -11.76 13.53 2.69
CA GLU A 107 -11.86 12.08 2.59
C GLU A 107 -11.51 11.58 1.17
N LYS A 108 -11.94 12.28 0.12
CA LYS A 108 -11.55 11.95 -1.26
C LYS A 108 -10.03 12.04 -1.43
N ALA A 109 -9.39 13.11 -0.97
CA ALA A 109 -7.95 13.27 -1.07
C ALA A 109 -7.18 12.21 -0.26
N ALA A 110 -7.68 11.88 0.93
CA ALA A 110 -7.15 10.80 1.76
C ALA A 110 -7.26 9.42 1.07
N ARG A 111 -8.42 9.10 0.46
CA ARG A 111 -8.61 7.86 -0.32
C ARG A 111 -7.69 7.80 -1.53
N GLN A 112 -7.54 8.90 -2.27
CA GLN A 112 -6.63 8.98 -3.41
C GLN A 112 -5.17 8.77 -3.01
N THR A 113 -4.76 9.36 -1.88
CA THR A 113 -3.41 9.20 -1.33
C THR A 113 -3.14 7.73 -0.97
N ALA A 114 -4.07 7.09 -0.26
CA ALA A 114 -3.94 5.68 0.09
C ALA A 114 -3.95 4.77 -1.15
N LEU A 115 -4.82 5.03 -2.12
CA LEU A 115 -4.87 4.27 -3.37
C LEU A 115 -3.56 4.37 -4.16
N PHE A 116 -2.94 5.56 -4.20
CA PHE A 116 -1.65 5.76 -4.86
C PHE A 116 -0.54 4.93 -4.18
N GLU A 117 -0.50 4.90 -2.85
CA GLU A 117 0.44 4.08 -2.09
C GLU A 117 0.23 2.58 -2.35
N GLU A 118 -1.01 2.09 -2.30
CA GLU A 118 -1.35 0.70 -2.61
C GLU A 118 -0.94 0.34 -4.05
N GLN A 119 -1.21 1.22 -5.01
CA GLN A 119 -0.81 1.03 -6.40
C GLN A 119 0.71 0.91 -6.54
N ALA A 120 1.46 1.79 -5.87
CA ALA A 120 2.92 1.76 -5.89
C ALA A 120 3.48 0.47 -5.29
N ILE A 121 2.92 -0.02 -4.18
CA ILE A 121 3.35 -1.24 -3.51
C ILE A 121 3.06 -2.48 -4.35
N PHE A 122 1.81 -2.66 -4.82
CA PHE A 122 1.41 -3.90 -5.46
C PHE A 122 1.74 -3.96 -6.95
N ASN A 123 1.44 -2.88 -7.67
CA ASN A 123 1.55 -2.83 -9.13
C ASN A 123 2.80 -2.07 -9.61
N GLY A 124 3.37 -1.21 -8.77
CA GLY A 124 4.43 -0.29 -9.16
C GLY A 124 3.89 0.96 -9.85
N ILE A 125 4.77 1.91 -10.13
CA ILE A 125 4.44 3.13 -10.87
C ILE A 125 5.23 3.12 -12.19
N PRO A 126 4.54 3.16 -13.35
CA PRO A 126 5.21 3.29 -14.65
C PRO A 126 6.16 4.48 -14.69
N ASP A 127 7.23 4.37 -15.47
CA ASP A 127 8.24 5.42 -15.65
C ASP A 127 9.00 5.83 -14.37
N THR A 128 8.90 5.02 -13.31
CA THR A 128 9.70 5.17 -12.08
C THR A 128 10.51 3.91 -11.81
N PRO A 129 11.57 3.98 -11.00
CA PRO A 129 12.31 2.79 -10.57
C PRO A 129 11.54 1.92 -9.55
N ILE A 130 10.33 2.29 -9.16
CA ILE A 130 9.51 1.58 -8.18
C ILE A 130 8.72 0.48 -8.89
N LYS A 131 9.24 -0.74 -8.81
CA LYS A 131 8.56 -1.96 -9.25
C LYS A 131 7.68 -2.49 -8.12
N GLY A 132 6.42 -2.80 -8.42
CA GLY A 132 5.51 -3.40 -7.44
C GLY A 132 5.80 -4.87 -7.15
N ILE A 133 5.12 -5.41 -6.16
CA ILE A 133 5.19 -6.83 -5.77
C ILE A 133 4.82 -7.75 -6.94
N ILE A 134 3.73 -7.46 -7.65
CA ILE A 134 3.23 -8.29 -8.75
C ILE A 134 4.24 -8.40 -9.91
N PRO A 135 4.72 -7.29 -10.51
CA PRO A 135 5.70 -7.37 -11.60
C PRO A 135 7.09 -7.87 -11.14
N SER A 136 7.38 -7.87 -9.83
CA SER A 136 8.64 -8.39 -9.28
C SER A 136 8.56 -9.88 -8.92
N CYS A 137 7.38 -10.49 -8.98
CA CYS A 137 7.20 -11.90 -8.68
C CYS A 137 7.84 -12.78 -9.78
N SER A 138 8.69 -13.73 -9.37
CA SER A 138 9.32 -14.69 -10.27
C SER A 138 8.45 -15.92 -10.60
N HIS A 139 7.29 -16.04 -9.95
CA HIS A 139 6.40 -17.19 -10.08
C HIS A 139 5.26 -16.87 -11.06
N GLU A 140 4.86 -17.88 -11.84
CA GLU A 140 3.74 -17.76 -12.77
C GLU A 140 2.42 -17.48 -12.03
N PRO A 141 1.56 -16.58 -12.53
CA PRO A 141 0.27 -16.30 -11.91
C PRO A 141 -0.64 -17.53 -11.87
N ILE A 142 -1.18 -17.82 -10.68
CA ILE A 142 -2.18 -18.88 -10.51
C ILE A 142 -3.55 -18.36 -10.94
N ARG A 143 -4.14 -18.99 -11.96
CA ARG A 143 -5.48 -18.64 -12.45
C ARG A 143 -6.56 -19.35 -11.63
N LEU A 144 -7.57 -18.60 -11.20
CA LEU A 144 -8.77 -19.14 -10.55
C LEU A 144 -9.66 -19.84 -11.58
N GLN A 145 -9.49 -21.16 -11.75
CA GLN A 145 -10.34 -21.96 -12.63
C GLN A 145 -11.68 -22.22 -11.94
N GLY A 146 -12.78 -21.71 -12.51
CA GLY A 146 -14.12 -21.86 -11.92
C GLY A 146 -14.54 -20.74 -10.97
N GLY A 147 -13.80 -19.62 -10.91
CA GLY A 147 -14.16 -18.48 -10.07
C GLY A 147 -13.72 -18.66 -8.61
N LEU A 148 -14.36 -17.94 -7.69
CA LEU A 148 -13.88 -17.78 -6.31
C LEU A 148 -14.12 -19.00 -5.40
N GLU A 149 -14.96 -19.95 -5.80
CA GLU A 149 -15.09 -21.26 -5.13
C GLU A 149 -13.77 -22.04 -5.17
N SER A 150 -12.95 -21.82 -6.20
CA SER A 150 -11.62 -22.43 -6.33
C SER A 150 -10.52 -21.72 -5.53
N LEU A 151 -10.85 -20.62 -4.83
CA LEU A 151 -9.87 -19.82 -4.12
C LEU A 151 -9.07 -20.61 -3.07
N PRO A 152 -9.67 -21.50 -2.23
CA PRO A 152 -8.89 -22.32 -1.31
C PRO A 152 -7.85 -23.19 -2.00
N HIS A 153 -8.19 -23.76 -3.15
CA HIS A 153 -7.27 -24.60 -3.94
C HIS A 153 -6.13 -23.75 -4.55
N ALA A 154 -6.44 -22.56 -5.04
CA ALA A 154 -5.43 -21.64 -5.56
C ALA A 154 -4.48 -21.14 -4.46
N VAL A 155 -5.01 -20.85 -3.27
CA VAL A 155 -4.19 -20.48 -2.10
C VAL A 155 -3.30 -21.64 -1.66
N ALA A 156 -3.83 -22.86 -1.54
CA ALA A 156 -3.04 -24.04 -1.21
C ALA A 156 -1.92 -24.30 -2.22
N SER A 157 -2.21 -24.11 -3.52
CA SER A 157 -1.21 -24.23 -4.60
C SER A 157 -0.13 -23.16 -4.49
N GLY A 158 -0.51 -21.92 -4.17
CA GLY A 158 0.43 -20.82 -3.94
C GLY A 158 1.31 -21.04 -2.71
N LEU A 159 0.74 -21.52 -1.61
CA LEU A 159 1.47 -21.87 -0.39
C LEU A 159 2.51 -22.97 -0.66
N LYS A 160 2.10 -24.02 -1.38
CA LYS A 160 3.00 -25.10 -1.81
C LYS A 160 4.17 -24.53 -2.61
N LEU A 161 3.89 -23.64 -3.57
CA LEU A 161 4.91 -23.01 -4.42
C LEU A 161 5.92 -22.19 -3.57
N LEU A 162 5.43 -21.37 -2.64
CA LEU A 162 6.28 -20.60 -1.72
C LEU A 162 7.13 -21.51 -0.82
N GLN A 163 6.55 -22.59 -0.28
CA GLN A 163 7.26 -23.55 0.56
C GLN A 163 8.33 -24.33 -0.22
N GLU A 164 8.03 -24.76 -1.46
CA GLU A 164 9.00 -25.41 -2.36
C GLU A 164 10.16 -24.45 -2.72
N ALA A 165 9.90 -23.14 -2.76
CA ALA A 165 10.92 -22.11 -2.92
C ALA A 165 11.68 -21.77 -1.61
N GLY A 166 11.41 -22.46 -0.50
CA GLY A 166 12.04 -22.22 0.80
C GLY A 166 11.59 -20.93 1.50
N ILE A 167 10.40 -20.43 1.15
CA ILE A 167 9.81 -19.23 1.74
C ILE A 167 8.90 -19.65 2.90
N GLY A 168 9.31 -19.30 4.12
CA GLY A 168 8.53 -19.55 5.34
C GLY A 168 7.42 -18.52 5.58
N GLY A 169 6.47 -18.87 6.46
CA GLY A 169 5.38 -17.99 6.87
C GLY A 169 5.74 -16.98 7.97
N PRO A 170 4.74 -16.26 8.52
CA PRO A 170 3.31 -16.38 8.23
C PRO A 170 2.97 -15.90 6.80
N PHE A 171 1.87 -16.37 6.20
CA PHE A 171 1.44 -15.92 4.89
C PHE A 171 0.24 -14.97 4.98
N HIS A 172 0.21 -13.96 4.13
CA HIS A 172 -0.87 -12.99 4.02
C HIS A 172 -1.47 -13.05 2.64
N LEU A 173 -2.80 -12.93 2.58
CA LEU A 173 -3.54 -12.86 1.32
C LEU A 173 -4.16 -11.47 1.21
N VAL A 174 -3.80 -10.72 0.17
CA VAL A 174 -4.40 -9.43 -0.14
C VAL A 174 -5.30 -9.60 -1.36
N LEU A 175 -6.57 -9.26 -1.23
CA LEU A 175 -7.58 -9.40 -2.28
C LEU A 175 -8.08 -8.03 -2.75
N GLY A 176 -8.37 -7.92 -4.03
CA GLY A 176 -9.13 -6.82 -4.59
C GLY A 176 -10.58 -6.80 -4.09
N ASP A 177 -11.25 -5.65 -4.17
CA ASP A 177 -12.60 -5.44 -3.64
C ASP A 177 -13.60 -6.53 -4.04
N ALA A 178 -13.70 -6.83 -5.34
CA ALA A 178 -14.62 -7.85 -5.84
C ALA A 178 -14.33 -9.23 -5.25
N ALA A 179 -13.06 -9.65 -5.23
CA ALA A 179 -12.66 -10.96 -4.71
C ALA A 179 -12.88 -11.05 -3.20
N PHE A 180 -12.58 -9.98 -2.46
CA PHE A 180 -12.75 -9.93 -1.01
C PHE A 180 -14.21 -10.04 -0.60
N PHE A 181 -15.10 -9.21 -1.16
CA PHE A 181 -16.52 -9.22 -0.77
C PHE A 181 -17.24 -10.49 -1.23
N THR A 182 -16.87 -11.07 -2.37
CA THR A 182 -17.42 -12.36 -2.79
C THR A 182 -16.93 -13.49 -1.88
N LEU A 183 -15.65 -13.51 -1.46
CA LEU A 183 -15.15 -14.50 -0.49
C LEU A 183 -15.92 -14.42 0.84
N MET A 184 -16.24 -13.20 1.31
CA MET A 184 -17.01 -12.99 2.54
C MET A 184 -18.45 -13.54 2.46
N GLN A 185 -19.01 -13.66 1.25
CA GLN A 185 -20.36 -14.18 1.01
C GLN A 185 -20.36 -15.66 0.63
N ALA A 186 -19.22 -16.24 0.29
CA ALA A 186 -19.12 -17.59 -0.23
C ALA A 186 -19.23 -18.64 0.88
N ILE A 187 -20.14 -19.59 0.67
CA ILE A 187 -20.43 -20.69 1.58
C ILE A 187 -20.37 -21.97 0.75
N ASP A 188 -19.63 -22.96 1.25
CA ASP A 188 -19.54 -24.30 0.65
C ASP A 188 -20.03 -25.34 1.67
N GLU A 189 -21.03 -26.12 1.29
CA GLU A 189 -21.70 -27.12 2.16
C GLU A 189 -22.06 -26.62 3.58
N GLY A 190 -22.41 -25.32 3.70
CA GLY A 190 -22.76 -24.69 4.98
C GLY A 190 -21.57 -24.14 5.78
N TYR A 191 -20.35 -24.28 5.28
CA TYR A 191 -19.13 -23.73 5.88
C TYR A 191 -18.62 -22.49 5.14
N PRO A 192 -18.31 -21.37 5.83
CA PRO A 192 -17.78 -20.18 5.19
C PRO A 192 -16.40 -20.42 4.56
N ILE A 193 -16.27 -20.19 3.26
CA ILE A 193 -15.00 -20.37 2.53
C ILE A 193 -13.91 -19.47 3.10
N TYR A 194 -14.28 -18.26 3.56
CA TYR A 194 -13.38 -17.34 4.24
C TYR A 194 -12.58 -18.02 5.37
N LYS A 195 -13.23 -18.83 6.22
CA LYS A 195 -12.57 -19.50 7.35
C LYS A 195 -11.57 -20.58 6.90
N VAL A 196 -11.88 -21.27 5.80
CA VAL A 196 -10.96 -22.25 5.20
C VAL A 196 -9.69 -21.54 4.74
N VAL A 197 -9.84 -20.42 4.01
CA VAL A 197 -8.71 -19.64 3.51
C VAL A 197 -7.91 -19.02 4.65
N GLU A 198 -8.58 -18.47 5.67
CA GLU A 198 -7.95 -17.89 6.86
C GLU A 198 -7.07 -18.91 7.59
N ASN A 199 -7.56 -20.15 7.76
CA ASN A 199 -6.78 -21.24 8.36
C ASN A 199 -5.58 -21.66 7.51
N LEU A 200 -5.64 -21.54 6.19
CA LEU A 200 -4.54 -21.93 5.30
C LEU A 200 -3.38 -20.95 5.33
N VAL A 201 -3.64 -19.64 5.39
CA VAL A 201 -2.60 -18.63 5.25
C VAL A 201 -1.80 -18.41 6.54
N GLU A 202 -2.31 -18.84 7.70
CA GLU A 202 -1.73 -18.62 9.04
C GLU A 202 -1.60 -17.15 9.47
N GLY A 203 -1.58 -16.19 8.52
CA GLY A 203 -1.67 -14.76 8.75
C GLY A 203 -3.08 -14.22 8.56
N ARG A 204 -3.22 -13.09 7.86
CA ARG A 204 -4.50 -12.37 7.70
C ARG A 204 -4.87 -12.17 6.23
N ILE A 205 -6.18 -12.09 5.99
CA ILE A 205 -6.75 -11.71 4.70
C ILE A 205 -7.03 -10.21 4.72
N HIS A 206 -6.47 -9.48 3.76
CA HIS A 206 -6.62 -8.03 3.63
C HIS A 206 -7.36 -7.67 2.34
N ARG A 207 -7.98 -6.49 2.34
CA ARG A 207 -8.63 -5.90 1.17
C ARG A 207 -7.79 -4.75 0.65
N SER A 208 -7.53 -4.70 -0.66
CA SER A 208 -6.88 -3.58 -1.33
C SER A 208 -7.73 -3.05 -2.50
N PRO A 209 -8.03 -1.74 -2.57
CA PRO A 209 -8.73 -1.16 -3.72
C PRO A 209 -7.85 -1.08 -4.98
N ALA A 210 -6.52 -1.28 -4.87
CA ALA A 210 -5.60 -1.22 -6.00
C ALA A 210 -5.48 -2.55 -6.78
N LEU A 211 -6.05 -3.64 -6.25
CA LEU A 211 -5.90 -4.98 -6.82
C LEU A 211 -7.10 -5.39 -7.68
N ARG A 212 -6.80 -6.06 -8.79
CA ARG A 212 -7.76 -6.84 -9.60
C ARG A 212 -7.40 -8.32 -9.48
N GLY A 213 -7.91 -9.00 -8.44
CA GLY A 213 -7.54 -10.38 -8.11
C GLY A 213 -7.02 -10.50 -6.70
N GLY A 214 -5.87 -11.15 -6.51
CA GLY A 214 -5.24 -11.30 -5.20
C GLY A 214 -3.74 -11.57 -5.26
N VAL A 215 -3.05 -11.28 -4.16
CA VAL A 215 -1.63 -11.53 -3.95
C VAL A 215 -1.47 -12.33 -2.67
N LEU A 216 -0.81 -13.48 -2.76
CA LEU A 216 -0.37 -14.27 -1.61
C LEU A 216 1.12 -13.99 -1.40
N LEU A 217 1.50 -13.58 -0.20
CA LEU A 217 2.89 -13.27 0.13
C LEU A 217 3.26 -13.71 1.55
N SER A 218 4.55 -13.83 1.82
CA SER A 218 5.07 -14.11 3.15
C SER A 218 5.30 -12.81 3.93
N GLY A 219 4.86 -12.80 5.19
CA GLY A 219 5.13 -11.75 6.18
C GLY A 219 6.31 -12.07 7.10
N ARG A 220 7.22 -12.97 6.71
CA ARG A 220 8.36 -13.38 7.56
C ARG A 220 9.33 -12.25 7.93
N GLY A 221 9.20 -11.08 7.29
CA GLY A 221 10.06 -9.92 7.50
C GLY A 221 11.50 -10.13 7.03
N GLY A 222 12.19 -9.05 6.68
CA GLY A 222 13.61 -9.09 6.28
C GLY A 222 14.04 -7.98 5.35
#